data_AF-A2DVC2-F1
#
_entry.id   AF-A2DVC2-F1
#
_cell.length_a   1.000
_cell.length_b   1.000
_cell.length_c   1.000
_cell.angle_alpha   90.00
_cell.angle_beta   90.00
_cell.angle_gamma   90.00
#
_symmetry.space_group_name_H-M   'P 1'
#
loop_
_entity.id
_entity.type
_entity.pdbx_description
1 polymer ?
#
loop_
_entity_poly.entity_id
_entity_poly.type
_entity_poly.pdbx_seq_one_letter_code
_entity_poly.pdbx_strand_id
1 'polypeptide(L)'
;MNLVSQDLLEGDLVSREGAESSLDIPLLKQKRKPSKFWNHFKAILFRRLVLFRRTWKTTVFSTFATLLFASLALVAQWLIATLCKEKDVPITFNSFSVLHDNLFIVANETMLEKYKSYLDLINQTYFNDTGRYPNFTYFKTREEANSFIYNEITTQVEPPSQRMGFYFRGNGTDDIPVIYNTTWMIPDTNVTQPLYAEVNDYRIKWKKAYGVNTDFNISFVTLMERVLDFIFGQIAPMLLCGSFLSTIPIISSQPIIDTVGEVREYMQSCTLTLIPYWTATFCLDFILWLVTATLVWSLFIIARTRAFLDNIFQVWYIYAALGPSFILFIYTISFFFDLPNSAARNAFIILCILDIIPVVIDIVRSYEPNPVWLDWIFAMIPSLTMQRISMGVLIRMGFMTQTWTWYWKDRNQQAYYIMEFAGIVEWAILLAIVERVRIYMARRNARATFGNYHDFFEEEKRKHPITQEAKQMEENVRNSKDYIVRILNVSRLFFNTANEPVLL
;
A
#
# COMPACT_ATOMS: atom_id res chain seq x y z
N MET A 1 45.47 -65.02 -22.76
CA MET A 1 46.60 -65.90 -23.13
C MET A 1 47.83 -65.34 -22.44
N ASN A 2 48.56 -66.19 -21.72
CA ASN A 2 49.61 -65.94 -20.72
C ASN A 2 49.12 -65.75 -19.26
N LEU A 3 48.84 -66.93 -18.69
CA LEU A 3 49.06 -67.32 -17.29
C LEU A 3 50.57 -67.30 -16.95
N VAL A 4 50.89 -67.16 -15.66
CA VAL A 4 52.02 -67.70 -14.85
C VAL A 4 52.11 -66.79 -13.62
N SER A 5 52.18 -67.19 -12.34
CA SER A 5 51.96 -68.42 -11.58
C SER A 5 52.06 -68.01 -10.09
N GLN A 6 51.30 -68.64 -9.20
CA GLN A 6 51.52 -68.63 -7.76
C GLN A 6 52.79 -69.42 -7.40
N ASP A 7 53.43 -69.04 -6.27
CA ASP A 7 53.97 -69.90 -5.19
C ASP A 7 55.02 -69.08 -4.40
N LEU A 8 54.73 -68.69 -3.16
CA LEU A 8 54.92 -69.44 -1.89
C LEU A 8 56.36 -69.41 -1.38
N LEU A 9 56.51 -68.90 -0.15
CA LEU A 9 57.41 -69.28 0.97
C LEU A 9 57.64 -68.03 1.83
N GLU A 10 56.92 -67.87 2.94
CA GLU A 10 57.33 -68.30 4.29
C GLU A 10 58.67 -67.69 4.74
N GLY A 11 58.62 -66.86 5.77
CA GLY A 11 59.81 -66.39 6.48
C GLY A 11 59.55 -65.21 7.41
N ASP A 12 59.57 -65.51 8.71
CA ASP A 12 59.90 -64.62 9.83
C ASP A 12 58.83 -63.69 10.42
N LEU A 13 58.02 -64.32 11.28
CA LEU A 13 57.62 -63.76 12.56
C LEU A 13 58.85 -63.60 13.47
N VAL A 14 59.30 -62.37 13.72
CA VAL A 14 59.97 -62.03 15.00
C VAL A 14 59.43 -60.71 15.53
N SER A 15 58.68 -60.86 16.61
CA SER A 15 58.29 -59.91 17.64
C SER A 15 59.37 -58.89 18.02
N ARG A 16 59.00 -57.62 18.08
CA ARG A 16 59.54 -56.64 19.06
C ARG A 16 58.50 -55.56 19.36
N GLU A 17 57.89 -55.69 20.54
CA GLU A 17 57.14 -54.64 21.21
C GLU A 17 58.10 -53.50 21.63
N GLY A 18 57.56 -52.27 21.62
CA GLY A 18 57.91 -51.23 22.59
C GLY A 18 59.08 -50.31 22.24
N ALA A 19 58.77 -49.18 21.60
CA ALA A 19 59.41 -47.90 21.89
C ALA A 19 58.57 -46.74 21.32
N GLU A 20 57.83 -46.07 22.20
CA GLU A 20 57.33 -44.72 21.97
C GLU A 20 58.50 -43.78 21.64
N SER A 21 58.37 -43.03 20.55
CA SER A 21 59.15 -41.83 20.30
C SER A 21 58.33 -40.89 19.44
N SER A 22 57.70 -39.94 20.13
CA SER A 22 57.13 -38.69 19.64
C SER A 22 57.74 -38.18 18.33
N LEU A 23 56.93 -38.15 17.28
CA LEU A 23 57.19 -37.35 16.09
C LEU A 23 55.98 -36.43 15.89
N ASP A 24 56.12 -35.23 16.46
CA ASP A 24 55.20 -34.11 16.35
C ASP A 24 55.04 -33.71 14.88
N ILE A 25 53.93 -34.15 14.28
CA ILE A 25 53.45 -33.60 13.01
C ILE A 25 52.78 -32.27 13.34
N PRO A 26 53.19 -31.14 12.74
CA PRO A 26 52.61 -29.85 13.06
C PRO A 26 51.14 -29.84 12.65
N LEU A 27 50.29 -29.62 13.64
CA LEU A 27 48.86 -29.33 13.54
C LEU A 27 48.62 -28.31 12.42
N LEU A 28 48.26 -28.80 11.24
CA LEU A 28 47.58 -28.02 10.23
C LEU A 28 46.34 -27.43 10.91
N LYS A 29 46.38 -26.11 11.14
CA LYS A 29 45.25 -25.28 11.54
C LYS A 29 44.00 -25.80 10.84
N GLN A 30 43.17 -26.50 11.60
CA GLN A 30 41.86 -26.97 11.19
C GLN A 30 41.03 -25.71 10.88
N LYS A 31 41.04 -25.28 9.61
CA LYS A 31 40.16 -24.22 9.12
C LYS A 31 38.75 -24.64 9.55
N ARG A 32 38.14 -23.87 10.46
CA ARG A 32 36.76 -24.04 10.91
C ARG A 32 35.91 -24.41 9.69
N LYS A 33 35.35 -25.64 9.68
CA LYS A 33 34.43 -26.06 8.62
C LYS A 33 33.37 -24.96 8.51
N PRO A 34 33.22 -24.28 7.36
CA PRO A 34 32.19 -23.26 7.21
C PRO A 34 30.84 -23.89 7.56
N SER A 35 30.01 -23.19 8.34
CA SER A 35 28.71 -23.73 8.75
C SER A 35 27.95 -24.14 7.48
N LYS A 36 27.29 -25.30 7.50
CA LYS A 36 26.51 -25.81 6.35
C LYS A 36 25.53 -24.76 5.81
N PHE A 37 24.97 -23.91 6.69
CA PHE A 37 24.12 -22.78 6.32
C PHE A 37 24.78 -21.81 5.34
N TRP A 38 25.97 -21.29 5.64
CA TRP A 38 26.65 -20.29 4.81
C TRP A 38 27.03 -20.82 3.42
N ASN A 39 27.38 -22.11 3.32
CA ASN A 39 27.65 -22.73 2.03
C ASN A 39 26.38 -22.85 1.20
N HIS A 40 25.28 -23.30 1.82
CA HIS A 40 23.97 -23.39 1.16
C HIS A 40 23.46 -22.00 0.73
N PHE A 41 23.60 -20.99 1.61
CA PHE A 41 23.23 -19.61 1.32
C PHE A 41 23.99 -19.06 0.12
N LYS A 42 25.32 -19.19 0.09
CA LYS A 42 26.14 -18.73 -1.03
C LYS A 42 25.77 -19.43 -2.35
N ALA A 43 25.50 -20.74 -2.32
CA ALA A 43 25.11 -21.49 -3.50
C ALA A 43 23.77 -21.01 -4.08
N ILE A 44 22.77 -20.79 -3.22
CA ILE A 44 21.46 -20.28 -3.66
C ILE A 44 21.54 -18.83 -4.12
N LEU A 45 22.28 -17.98 -3.39
CA LEU A 45 22.50 -16.60 -3.78
C LEU A 45 23.15 -16.52 -5.17
N PHE A 46 24.17 -17.35 -5.43
CA PHE A 46 24.83 -17.43 -6.74
C PHE A 46 23.86 -17.89 -7.83
N ARG A 47 23.08 -18.96 -7.59
CA ARG A 47 22.04 -19.42 -8.54
C ARG A 47 21.07 -18.29 -8.86
N ARG A 48 20.59 -17.58 -7.84
CA ARG A 48 19.60 -16.51 -8.00
C ARG A 48 20.18 -15.29 -8.70
N LEU A 49 21.44 -14.93 -8.45
CA LEU A 49 22.17 -13.90 -9.20
C LEU A 49 22.34 -14.27 -10.68
N VAL A 50 22.64 -15.53 -11.00
CA VAL A 50 22.75 -15.98 -12.38
C VAL A 50 21.39 -15.94 -13.09
N LEU A 51 20.33 -16.37 -12.42
CA LEU A 51 18.96 -16.28 -12.96
C LEU A 51 18.56 -14.82 -13.18
N PHE A 52 18.82 -13.95 -12.21
CA PHE A 52 18.60 -12.51 -12.34
C PHE A 52 19.38 -11.91 -13.52
N ARG A 53 20.65 -12.28 -13.69
CA ARG A 53 21.45 -11.86 -14.84
C ARG A 53 20.88 -12.35 -16.17
N ARG A 54 20.11 -13.43 -16.21
CA ARG A 54 19.42 -13.89 -17.42
C ARG A 54 18.11 -13.11 -17.65
N THR A 55 17.41 -12.72 -16.59
CA THR A 55 16.12 -12.02 -16.66
C THR A 55 16.22 -10.49 -16.51
N TRP A 56 17.43 -9.93 -16.49
CA TRP A 56 17.68 -8.51 -16.22
C TRP A 56 16.88 -7.56 -17.12
N LYS A 57 16.67 -7.91 -18.39
CA LYS A 57 15.85 -7.11 -19.33
C LYS A 57 14.40 -7.00 -18.86
N THR A 58 13.83 -8.12 -18.41
CA THR A 58 12.48 -8.18 -17.86
C THR A 58 12.38 -7.41 -16.56
N THR A 59 13.40 -7.51 -15.69
CA THR A 59 13.45 -6.71 -14.45
C THR A 59 13.46 -5.22 -14.77
N VAL A 60 14.34 -4.75 -15.66
CA VAL A 60 14.42 -3.34 -16.05
C VAL A 60 13.10 -2.86 -16.66
N PHE A 61 12.50 -3.65 -17.55
CA PHE A 61 11.20 -3.33 -18.12
C PHE A 61 10.10 -3.23 -17.06
N SER A 62 10.10 -4.14 -16.08
CA SER A 62 9.11 -4.13 -15.01
C SER A 62 9.32 -2.96 -14.04
N THR A 63 10.56 -2.60 -13.72
CA THR A 63 10.87 -1.37 -12.95
C THR A 63 10.46 -0.13 -13.73
N PHE A 64 10.67 -0.10 -15.05
CA PHE A 64 10.16 0.97 -15.91
C PHE A 64 8.62 1.03 -15.89
N ALA A 65 7.93 -0.11 -15.93
CA ALA A 65 6.48 -0.16 -15.80
C ALA A 65 6.02 0.38 -14.42
N THR A 66 6.72 0.06 -13.34
CA THR A 66 6.48 0.64 -12.01
C THR A 66 6.61 2.17 -12.03
N LEU A 67 7.64 2.70 -12.69
CA LEU A 67 7.84 4.15 -12.82
C LEU A 67 6.76 4.81 -13.70
N LEU A 68 6.28 4.11 -14.72
CA LEU A 68 5.17 4.57 -15.58
C LEU A 68 3.85 4.63 -14.79
N PHE A 69 3.55 3.63 -13.95
CA PHE A 69 2.40 3.71 -13.06
C PHE A 69 2.56 4.83 -12.03
N ALA A 70 3.77 5.04 -11.51
CA ALA A 70 4.04 6.14 -10.57
C ALA A 70 3.86 7.51 -11.23
N SER A 71 4.24 7.66 -12.50
CA SER A 71 4.07 8.91 -13.24
C SER A 71 2.61 9.25 -13.52
N LEU A 72 1.68 8.28 -13.50
CA LEU A 72 0.24 8.58 -13.55
C LEU A 72 -0.22 9.46 -12.40
N ALA A 73 0.40 9.35 -11.22
CA ALA A 73 0.11 10.25 -10.11
C ALA A 73 0.53 11.69 -10.43
N LEU A 74 1.66 11.89 -11.10
CA LEU A 74 2.10 13.21 -11.55
C LEU A 74 1.16 13.79 -12.61
N VAL A 75 0.68 12.95 -13.55
CA VAL A 75 -0.33 13.35 -14.54
C VAL A 75 -1.63 13.76 -13.84
N ALA A 76 -2.07 13.00 -12.83
CA ALA A 76 -3.24 13.36 -12.03
C ALA A 76 -3.05 14.70 -11.32
N GLN A 77 -1.87 14.95 -10.71
CA GLN A 77 -1.54 16.23 -10.09
C GLN A 77 -1.64 17.39 -11.09
N TRP A 78 -1.04 17.23 -12.27
CA TRP A 78 -1.06 18.23 -13.32
C TRP A 78 -2.48 18.50 -13.86
N LEU A 79 -3.28 17.46 -14.03
CA LEU A 79 -4.66 17.56 -14.49
C LEU A 79 -5.53 18.30 -13.46
N ILE A 80 -5.40 17.97 -12.18
CA ILE A 80 -6.10 18.64 -11.08
C ILE A 80 -5.72 20.13 -11.03
N ALA A 81 -4.43 20.46 -11.14
CA ALA A 81 -3.97 21.85 -11.19
C ALA A 81 -4.49 22.63 -12.41
N THR A 82 -4.64 21.97 -13.55
CA THR A 82 -5.15 22.62 -14.77
C THR A 82 -6.66 22.87 -14.70
N LEU A 83 -7.41 21.98 -14.06
CA LEU A 83 -8.88 22.08 -13.93
C LEU A 83 -9.31 23.06 -12.82
N CYS A 84 -8.54 23.18 -11.75
CA CYS A 84 -8.86 24.03 -10.59
C CYS A 84 -8.25 25.43 -10.72
N LYS A 85 -8.62 26.16 -11.78
CA LYS A 85 -8.23 27.57 -11.92
C LYS A 85 -8.92 28.43 -10.86
N GLU A 86 -8.13 29.25 -10.16
CA GLU A 86 -8.63 30.27 -9.26
C GLU A 86 -9.48 31.27 -10.05
N LYS A 87 -10.65 31.61 -9.50
CA LYS A 87 -11.49 32.70 -9.99
C LYS A 87 -11.34 33.86 -9.03
N ASP A 88 -10.67 34.91 -9.46
CA ASP A 88 -10.43 36.16 -8.73
C ASP A 88 -11.63 37.11 -8.83
N VAL A 89 -12.85 36.59 -8.68
CA VAL A 89 -14.05 37.41 -8.84
C VAL A 89 -14.27 38.24 -7.55
N PRO A 90 -14.33 39.58 -7.64
CA PRO A 90 -14.61 40.42 -6.49
C PRO A 90 -16.00 40.11 -5.92
N ILE A 91 -16.13 40.23 -4.59
CA ILE A 91 -17.41 40.07 -3.91
C ILE A 91 -18.36 41.19 -4.33
N THR A 92 -19.50 40.80 -4.87
CA THR A 92 -20.57 41.69 -5.33
C THR A 92 -21.93 41.14 -4.89
N PHE A 93 -23.02 41.84 -5.23
CA PHE A 93 -24.37 41.28 -5.07
C PHE A 93 -24.60 40.02 -5.94
N ASN A 94 -23.74 39.75 -6.93
CA ASN A 94 -23.77 38.53 -7.73
C ASN A 94 -23.03 37.34 -7.07
N SER A 95 -22.33 37.56 -5.95
CA SER A 95 -21.57 36.50 -5.25
C SER A 95 -22.45 35.55 -4.42
N PHE A 96 -23.73 35.87 -4.24
CA PHE A 96 -24.66 34.98 -3.56
C PHE A 96 -24.99 33.77 -4.47
N SER A 97 -24.86 32.55 -3.93
CA SER A 97 -25.06 31.28 -4.69
C SER A 97 -26.40 31.12 -5.40
N VAL A 98 -27.43 31.88 -4.99
CA VAL A 98 -28.70 32.01 -5.71
C VAL A 98 -29.03 33.50 -5.75
N LEU A 99 -29.17 34.03 -6.96
CA LEU A 99 -29.48 35.44 -7.20
C LEU A 99 -30.98 35.67 -6.94
N HIS A 100 -31.31 36.43 -5.90
CA HIS A 100 -32.68 36.84 -5.61
C HIS A 100 -32.75 38.34 -5.47
N ASP A 101 -33.77 38.93 -6.07
CA ASP A 101 -33.93 40.38 -6.11
C ASP A 101 -34.44 40.96 -4.78
N ASN A 102 -34.80 40.14 -3.79
CA ASN A 102 -35.43 40.61 -2.56
C ASN A 102 -34.42 40.99 -1.47
N LEU A 103 -34.43 42.26 -1.04
CA LEU A 103 -33.66 42.78 0.09
C LEU A 103 -34.61 43.32 1.16
N PHE A 104 -34.33 43.08 2.45
CA PHE A 104 -35.15 43.66 3.53
C PHE A 104 -34.58 45.00 4.04
N ILE A 105 -35.47 45.94 4.33
CA ILE A 105 -35.14 47.24 4.89
C ILE A 105 -35.90 47.38 6.20
N VAL A 106 -35.18 47.49 7.31
CA VAL A 106 -35.77 47.74 8.62
C VAL A 106 -35.58 49.22 8.94
N ALA A 107 -36.65 49.99 8.81
CA ALA A 107 -36.67 51.44 9.05
C ALA A 107 -38.09 51.94 9.32
N ASN A 108 -38.22 52.93 10.19
CA ASN A 108 -39.48 53.68 10.29
C ASN A 108 -39.56 54.74 9.15
N GLU A 109 -40.74 55.34 8.96
CA GLU A 109 -40.97 56.32 7.88
C GLU A 109 -39.99 57.51 7.93
N THR A 110 -39.71 58.04 9.13
CA THR A 110 -38.74 59.13 9.32
C THR A 110 -37.30 58.74 8.95
N MET A 111 -36.93 57.47 9.13
CA MET A 111 -35.61 56.97 8.78
C MET A 111 -35.49 56.70 7.28
N LEU A 112 -36.57 56.24 6.63
CA LEU A 112 -36.58 56.04 5.18
C LEU A 112 -36.29 57.36 4.43
N GLU A 113 -36.88 58.46 4.89
CA GLU A 113 -36.57 59.79 4.32
C GLU A 113 -35.11 60.19 4.57
N LYS A 114 -34.62 59.99 5.79
CA LYS A 114 -33.24 60.32 6.17
C LYS A 114 -32.18 59.52 5.40
N TYR A 115 -32.45 58.25 5.12
CA TYR A 115 -31.52 57.33 4.44
C TYR A 115 -31.85 57.10 2.96
N LYS A 116 -32.70 57.94 2.36
CA LYS A 116 -33.10 57.84 0.94
C LYS A 116 -31.89 57.77 0.00
N SER A 117 -30.87 58.60 0.24
CA SER A 117 -29.63 58.59 -0.55
C SER A 117 -28.88 57.26 -0.46
N TYR A 118 -28.98 56.55 0.68
CA TYR A 118 -28.37 55.24 0.87
C TYR A 118 -29.15 54.15 0.12
N LEU A 119 -30.48 54.23 0.12
CA LEU A 119 -31.34 53.34 -0.66
C LEU A 119 -31.10 53.50 -2.16
N ASP A 120 -30.91 54.73 -2.64
CA ASP A 120 -30.57 55.00 -4.04
C ASP A 120 -29.19 54.40 -4.40
N LEU A 121 -28.22 54.49 -3.50
CA LEU A 121 -26.90 53.87 -3.65
C LEU A 121 -26.97 52.33 -3.65
N ILE A 122 -27.79 51.73 -2.80
CA ILE A 122 -28.06 50.27 -2.82
C ILE A 122 -28.65 49.88 -4.17
N ASN A 123 -29.68 50.60 -4.64
CA ASN A 123 -30.32 50.35 -5.93
C ASN A 123 -29.33 50.39 -7.09
N GLN A 124 -28.51 51.45 -7.16
CA GLN A 124 -27.52 51.61 -8.22
C GLN A 124 -26.44 50.54 -8.16
N THR A 125 -25.92 50.24 -6.96
CA THR A 125 -24.86 49.23 -6.79
C THR A 125 -25.38 47.83 -7.12
N TYR A 126 -26.58 47.49 -6.68
CA TYR A 126 -27.23 46.21 -6.99
C TYR A 126 -27.50 46.08 -8.50
N PHE A 127 -27.97 47.14 -9.17
CA PHE A 127 -28.17 47.14 -10.62
C PHE A 127 -26.86 46.98 -11.40
N ASN A 128 -25.80 47.67 -10.98
CA ASN A 128 -24.49 47.55 -11.62
C ASN A 128 -23.91 46.13 -11.48
N ASP A 129 -24.14 45.47 -10.35
CA ASP A 129 -23.62 44.13 -10.07
C ASP A 129 -24.45 43.01 -10.73
N THR A 130 -25.78 43.16 -10.80
CA THR A 130 -26.71 42.07 -11.19
C THR A 130 -27.45 42.32 -12.51
N GLY A 131 -27.48 43.57 -12.99
CA GLY A 131 -28.29 44.00 -14.13
C GLY A 131 -29.80 44.14 -13.82
N ARG A 132 -30.20 44.03 -12.55
CA ARG A 132 -31.61 44.11 -12.09
C ARG A 132 -31.74 45.07 -10.93
N TYR A 133 -32.93 45.61 -10.69
CA TYR A 133 -33.19 46.39 -9.48
C TYR A 133 -33.64 45.47 -8.35
N PRO A 134 -33.22 45.73 -7.09
CA PRO A 134 -33.68 44.96 -5.96
C PRO A 134 -35.14 45.35 -5.63
N ASN A 135 -35.90 44.37 -5.16
CA ASN A 135 -37.21 44.53 -4.58
C ASN A 135 -37.08 44.66 -3.06
N PHE A 136 -37.38 45.85 -2.53
CA PHE A 136 -37.27 46.11 -1.09
C PHE A 136 -38.53 45.67 -0.34
N THR A 137 -38.36 44.83 0.67
CA THR A 137 -39.38 44.51 1.66
C THR A 137 -39.15 45.35 2.91
N TYR A 138 -40.12 46.14 3.33
CA TYR A 138 -39.96 47.09 4.43
C TYR A 138 -40.56 46.57 5.73
N PHE A 139 -39.83 46.73 6.83
CA PHE A 139 -40.28 46.41 8.18
C PHE A 139 -40.08 47.61 9.11
N LYS A 140 -41.05 47.86 9.99
CA LYS A 140 -41.00 49.01 10.91
C LYS A 140 -40.06 48.74 12.09
N THR A 141 -39.96 47.49 12.51
CA THR A 141 -39.18 47.07 13.68
C THR A 141 -38.35 45.82 13.37
N ARG A 142 -37.29 45.60 14.15
CA ARG A 142 -36.45 44.41 14.03
C ARG A 142 -37.23 43.15 14.41
N GLU A 143 -38.12 43.27 15.38
CA GLU A 143 -39.00 42.21 15.86
C GLU A 143 -39.92 41.73 14.74
N GLU A 144 -40.52 42.67 13.99
CA GLU A 144 -41.36 42.37 12.84
C GLU A 144 -40.57 41.64 11.73
N ALA A 145 -39.37 42.13 11.41
CA ALA A 145 -38.50 41.47 10.44
C ALA A 145 -38.08 40.06 10.88
N ASN A 146 -37.76 39.88 12.17
CA ASN A 146 -37.37 38.59 12.73
C ASN A 146 -38.55 37.60 12.75
N SER A 147 -39.74 38.06 13.16
CA SER A 147 -40.97 37.26 13.12
C SER A 147 -41.36 36.88 11.70
N PHE A 148 -41.18 37.78 10.73
CA PHE A 148 -41.40 37.49 9.31
C PHE A 148 -40.48 36.37 8.82
N ILE A 149 -39.17 36.52 9.03
CA ILE A 149 -38.17 35.50 8.60
C ILE A 149 -38.45 34.15 9.28
N TYR A 150 -38.76 34.16 10.59
CA TYR A 150 -39.10 32.94 11.34
C TYR A 150 -40.37 32.27 10.82
N ASN A 151 -41.41 33.06 10.50
CA ASN A 151 -42.66 32.54 9.97
C ASN A 151 -42.51 32.01 8.55
N GLU A 152 -41.75 32.68 7.67
CA GLU A 152 -41.49 32.16 6.33
C GLU A 152 -40.81 30.78 6.38
N ILE A 153 -39.81 30.60 7.25
CA ILE A 153 -39.11 29.32 7.40
C ILE A 153 -40.03 28.21 7.93
N THR A 154 -40.94 28.55 8.85
CA THR A 154 -41.80 27.56 9.49
C THR A 154 -43.05 27.21 8.68
N THR A 155 -43.47 28.07 7.74
CA THR A 155 -44.73 27.93 7.00
C THR A 155 -44.57 27.68 5.50
N GLN A 156 -43.46 28.06 4.87
CA GLN A 156 -43.26 27.85 3.43
C GLN A 156 -42.63 26.48 3.13
N VAL A 157 -43.03 25.91 1.99
CA VAL A 157 -42.45 24.67 1.41
C VAL A 157 -41.11 24.96 0.72
N GLU A 158 -40.86 26.22 0.35
CA GLU A 158 -39.61 26.69 -0.25
C GLU A 158 -38.86 27.63 0.70
N PRO A 159 -37.52 27.61 0.73
CA PRO A 159 -36.74 28.46 1.62
C PRO A 159 -36.89 29.94 1.25
N PRO A 160 -36.91 30.85 2.24
CA PRO A 160 -37.03 32.29 2.01
C PRO A 160 -35.95 32.79 1.04
N SER A 161 -36.37 33.61 0.08
CA SER A 161 -35.53 34.14 -1.01
C SER A 161 -34.62 35.30 -0.56
N GLN A 162 -34.85 35.86 0.62
CA GLN A 162 -34.17 37.05 1.10
C GLN A 162 -32.93 36.68 1.94
N ARG A 163 -31.75 37.09 1.47
CA ARG A 163 -30.46 36.72 2.08
C ARG A 163 -29.86 37.81 2.97
N MET A 164 -30.13 39.06 2.65
CA MET A 164 -29.56 40.19 3.38
C MET A 164 -30.49 41.40 3.35
N GLY A 165 -30.14 42.36 4.19
CA GLY A 165 -30.81 43.64 4.21
C GLY A 165 -30.28 44.54 5.32
N PHE A 166 -30.84 45.74 5.38
CA PHE A 166 -30.23 46.85 6.09
C PHE A 166 -31.14 47.33 7.21
N TYR A 167 -30.56 47.51 8.39
CA TYR A 167 -31.24 48.13 9.52
C TYR A 167 -30.78 49.56 9.68
N PHE A 168 -31.69 50.51 9.52
CA PHE A 168 -31.39 51.91 9.73
C PHE A 168 -31.75 52.30 11.17
N ARG A 169 -30.76 52.79 11.93
CA ARG A 169 -30.96 53.24 13.32
C ARG A 169 -31.31 54.73 13.35
N GLY A 170 -32.20 55.09 14.28
CA GLY A 170 -32.64 56.48 14.48
C GLY A 170 -31.58 57.41 15.07
N ASN A 171 -30.55 56.86 15.70
CA ASN A 171 -29.60 57.61 16.54
C ASN A 171 -28.53 58.40 15.78
N GLY A 172 -28.64 58.55 14.45
CA GLY A 172 -27.81 59.47 13.67
C GLY A 172 -26.34 59.07 13.48
N THR A 173 -25.96 57.87 13.91
CA THR A 173 -24.69 57.25 13.56
C THR A 173 -24.79 56.60 12.16
N ASP A 174 -23.75 56.71 11.32
CA ASP A 174 -23.60 55.93 10.07
C ASP A 174 -23.43 54.41 10.29
N ASP A 175 -23.71 53.94 11.51
CA ASP A 175 -23.80 52.53 11.87
C ASP A 175 -25.13 51.96 11.35
N ILE A 176 -25.05 51.36 10.16
CA ILE A 176 -26.11 50.61 9.49
C ILE A 176 -25.78 49.13 9.66
N PRO A 177 -26.42 48.41 10.61
CA PRO A 177 -26.22 46.98 10.74
C PRO A 177 -26.82 46.24 9.55
N VAL A 178 -26.11 45.21 9.11
CA VAL A 178 -26.60 44.27 8.10
C VAL A 178 -27.28 43.11 8.82
N ILE A 179 -28.50 42.81 8.40
CA ILE A 179 -29.20 41.59 8.80
C ILE A 179 -29.00 40.59 7.65
N TYR A 180 -28.70 39.34 7.97
CA TYR A 180 -28.50 38.28 6.98
C TYR A 180 -29.16 36.98 7.45
N ASN A 181 -29.56 36.13 6.50
CA ASN A 181 -30.30 34.91 6.79
C ASN A 181 -29.44 33.66 6.58
N THR A 182 -28.97 33.04 7.66
CA THR A 182 -28.13 31.83 7.63
C THR A 182 -28.89 30.51 7.65
N THR A 183 -30.22 30.50 7.55
CA THR A 183 -30.99 29.24 7.66
C THR A 183 -30.91 28.34 6.42
N TRP A 184 -30.01 28.61 5.48
CA TRP A 184 -29.82 27.80 4.28
C TRP A 184 -28.94 26.56 4.54
N MET A 185 -29.40 25.42 4.05
CA MET A 185 -28.86 24.09 4.36
C MET A 185 -27.53 23.75 3.65
N ILE A 186 -26.86 24.71 3.00
CA ILE A 186 -25.57 24.47 2.31
C ILE A 186 -24.43 24.87 3.27
N PRO A 187 -23.62 23.92 3.76
CA PRO A 187 -22.63 24.15 4.82
C PRO A 187 -21.62 25.29 4.54
N ASP A 188 -21.22 25.48 3.28
CA ASP A 188 -20.28 26.54 2.87
C ASP A 188 -20.87 27.96 2.91
N THR A 189 -22.19 28.10 3.04
CA THR A 189 -22.87 29.40 3.00
C THR A 189 -22.96 30.09 4.36
N ASN A 190 -22.86 29.37 5.47
CA ASN A 190 -23.01 29.94 6.82
C ASN A 190 -21.85 30.86 7.23
N VAL A 191 -20.65 30.63 6.68
CA VAL A 191 -19.47 31.48 6.92
C VAL A 191 -19.32 32.56 5.85
N THR A 192 -19.74 32.28 4.60
CA THR A 192 -19.53 33.18 3.46
C THR A 192 -20.63 34.22 3.29
N GLN A 193 -21.88 33.92 3.64
CA GLN A 193 -22.98 34.88 3.57
C GLN A 193 -22.82 36.12 4.46
N PRO A 194 -22.46 36.00 5.76
CA PRO A 194 -22.22 37.20 6.58
C PRO A 194 -21.13 38.08 5.99
N LEU A 195 -20.07 37.46 5.49
CA LEU A 195 -18.95 38.14 4.83
C LEU A 195 -19.39 38.86 3.55
N TYR A 196 -20.19 38.24 2.69
CA TYR A 196 -20.71 38.91 1.48
C TYR A 196 -21.63 40.08 1.82
N ALA A 197 -22.49 39.92 2.83
CA ALA A 197 -23.40 40.95 3.26
C ALA A 197 -22.64 42.15 3.85
N GLU A 198 -21.60 41.88 4.65
CA GLU A 198 -20.72 42.89 5.24
C GLU A 198 -19.88 43.63 4.17
N VAL A 199 -19.27 42.90 3.22
CA VAL A 199 -18.51 43.52 2.13
C VAL A 199 -19.39 44.42 1.27
N ASN A 200 -20.60 43.99 0.92
CA ASN A 200 -21.52 44.82 0.13
C ASN A 200 -21.98 46.07 0.90
N ASP A 201 -22.20 45.98 2.21
CA ASP A 201 -22.49 47.16 3.03
C ASP A 201 -21.30 48.13 3.09
N TYR A 202 -20.08 47.63 3.28
CA TYR A 202 -18.88 48.47 3.20
C TYR A 202 -18.69 49.12 1.84
N ARG A 203 -18.99 48.42 0.74
CA ARG A 203 -18.96 49.01 -0.62
C ARG A 203 -19.92 50.18 -0.75
N ILE A 204 -21.13 50.06 -0.18
CA ILE A 204 -22.12 51.14 -0.18
C ILE A 204 -21.64 52.33 0.70
N LYS A 205 -21.12 52.05 1.92
CA LYS A 205 -20.53 53.08 2.79
C LYS A 205 -19.36 53.80 2.10
N TRP A 206 -18.52 53.05 1.39
CA TRP A 206 -17.38 53.58 0.63
C TRP A 206 -17.83 54.52 -0.48
N LYS A 207 -18.80 54.10 -1.29
CA LYS A 207 -19.42 54.93 -2.34
C LYS A 207 -20.05 56.21 -1.76
N LYS A 208 -20.69 56.13 -0.59
CA LYS A 208 -21.24 57.30 0.10
C LYS A 208 -20.14 58.27 0.56
N ALA A 209 -19.02 57.77 1.09
CA ALA A 209 -17.95 58.59 1.65
C ALA A 209 -17.04 59.21 0.58
N TYR A 210 -16.71 58.46 -0.47
CA TYR A 210 -15.69 58.84 -1.47
C TYR A 210 -16.26 59.15 -2.87
N GLY A 211 -17.58 59.00 -3.06
CA GLY A 211 -18.29 59.31 -4.29
C GLY A 211 -18.81 58.06 -5.01
N VAL A 212 -19.93 58.21 -5.72
CA VAL A 212 -20.72 57.12 -6.33
C VAL A 212 -19.90 56.24 -7.30
N ASN A 213 -18.90 56.83 -7.96
CA ASN A 213 -18.04 56.16 -8.93
C ASN A 213 -16.86 55.39 -8.30
N THR A 214 -16.67 55.49 -6.98
CA THR A 214 -15.62 54.73 -6.28
C THR A 214 -16.16 53.36 -5.90
N ASP A 215 -15.30 52.34 -5.84
CA ASP A 215 -15.68 51.03 -5.35
C ASP A 215 -14.52 50.40 -4.58
N PHE A 216 -14.85 49.47 -3.70
CA PHE A 216 -13.91 48.75 -2.87
C PHE A 216 -13.98 47.25 -3.19
N ASN A 217 -12.90 46.73 -3.73
CA ASN A 217 -12.85 45.35 -4.20
C ASN A 217 -12.17 44.46 -3.15
N ILE A 218 -12.94 43.53 -2.60
CA ILE A 218 -12.43 42.38 -1.84
C ILE A 218 -12.71 41.12 -2.65
N SER A 219 -11.68 40.30 -2.85
CA SER A 219 -11.81 38.93 -3.34
C SER A 219 -11.16 37.99 -2.32
N PHE A 220 -11.77 36.82 -2.13
CA PHE A 220 -11.16 35.73 -1.38
C PHE A 220 -10.64 34.72 -2.37
N VAL A 221 -9.32 34.61 -2.42
CA VAL A 221 -8.66 33.57 -3.20
C VAL A 221 -8.28 32.48 -2.22
N THR A 222 -8.93 31.32 -2.33
CA THR A 222 -8.44 30.11 -1.67
C THR A 222 -7.05 29.84 -2.23
N LEU A 223 -6.08 29.51 -1.39
CA LEU A 223 -4.77 29.04 -1.84
C LEU A 223 -4.95 27.67 -2.52
N MET A 224 -5.45 27.67 -3.76
CA MET A 224 -5.89 26.45 -4.42
C MET A 224 -4.71 25.53 -4.63
N GLU A 225 -3.52 26.06 -4.93
CA GLU A 225 -2.29 25.26 -4.97
C GLU A 225 -2.14 24.34 -3.75
N ARG A 226 -2.42 24.85 -2.55
CA ARG A 226 -2.28 24.07 -1.32
C ARG A 226 -3.40 23.05 -1.13
N VAL A 227 -4.62 23.39 -1.55
CA VAL A 227 -5.76 22.45 -1.56
C VAL A 227 -5.50 21.33 -2.57
N LEU A 228 -4.93 21.65 -3.73
CA LEU A 228 -4.55 20.68 -4.76
C LEU A 228 -3.44 19.76 -4.27
N ASP A 229 -2.42 20.29 -3.59
CA ASP A 229 -1.38 19.49 -2.95
C ASP A 229 -1.97 18.56 -1.89
N PHE A 230 -2.98 19.01 -1.14
CA PHE A 230 -3.69 18.19 -0.14
C PHE A 230 -4.51 17.07 -0.78
N ILE A 231 -5.28 17.35 -1.83
CA ILE A 231 -6.03 16.37 -2.62
C ILE A 231 -5.07 15.34 -3.24
N PHE A 232 -3.94 15.80 -3.77
CA PHE A 232 -2.88 14.93 -4.27
C PHE A 232 -2.33 14.03 -3.15
N GLY A 233 -2.08 14.58 -1.96
CA GLY A 233 -1.65 13.80 -0.79
C GLY A 233 -2.63 12.69 -0.38
N GLN A 234 -3.92 12.84 -0.69
CA GLN A 234 -4.94 11.80 -0.47
C GLN A 234 -4.99 10.73 -1.58
N ILE A 235 -4.91 11.14 -2.85
CA ILE A 235 -5.11 10.25 -4.00
C ILE A 235 -3.80 9.53 -4.41
N ALA A 236 -2.67 10.22 -4.34
CA ALA A 236 -1.38 9.70 -4.77
C ALA A 236 -0.98 8.37 -4.08
N PRO A 237 -1.18 8.17 -2.75
CA PRO A 237 -0.91 6.90 -2.09
C PRO A 237 -1.51 5.67 -2.76
N MET A 238 -2.71 5.78 -3.34
CA MET A 238 -3.38 4.68 -4.03
C MET A 238 -2.65 4.32 -5.34
N LEU A 239 -2.33 5.32 -6.15
CA LEU A 239 -1.60 5.13 -7.41
C LEU A 239 -0.16 4.63 -7.18
N LEU A 240 0.47 5.14 -6.12
CA LEU A 240 1.78 4.70 -5.66
C LEU A 240 1.73 3.24 -5.20
N CYS A 241 0.67 2.85 -4.48
CA CYS A 241 0.49 1.46 -4.08
C CYS A 241 0.38 0.54 -5.30
N GLY A 242 -0.51 0.88 -6.25
CA GLY A 242 -0.62 0.16 -7.52
C GLY A 242 0.70 0.07 -8.28
N SER A 243 1.55 1.10 -8.19
CA SER A 243 2.89 1.09 -8.78
C SER A 243 3.78 0.02 -8.15
N PHE A 244 3.86 -0.05 -6.82
CA PHE A 244 4.65 -1.10 -6.15
C PHE A 244 4.04 -2.50 -6.34
N LEU A 245 2.72 -2.64 -6.44
CA LEU A 245 2.08 -3.92 -6.78
C LEU A 245 2.59 -4.47 -8.13
N SER A 246 3.01 -3.61 -9.07
CA SER A 246 3.60 -4.06 -10.34
C SER A 246 4.94 -4.78 -10.18
N THR A 247 5.56 -4.77 -9.00
CA THR A 247 6.77 -5.55 -8.69
C THR A 247 6.48 -7.00 -8.33
N ILE A 248 5.22 -7.35 -8.05
CA ILE A 248 4.79 -8.71 -7.67
C ILE A 248 5.27 -9.76 -8.67
N PRO A 249 5.08 -9.61 -10.00
CA PRO A 249 5.53 -10.61 -10.96
C PRO A 249 7.05 -10.86 -10.91
N ILE A 250 7.85 -9.83 -10.61
CA ILE A 250 9.31 -9.97 -10.46
C ILE A 250 9.62 -10.83 -9.23
N ILE A 251 8.98 -10.52 -8.10
CA ILE A 251 9.28 -11.13 -6.80
C ILE A 251 8.72 -12.55 -6.72
N SER A 252 7.50 -12.79 -7.22
CA SER A 252 6.77 -14.04 -7.05
C SER A 252 7.06 -15.11 -8.10
N SER A 253 7.43 -14.73 -9.32
CA SER A 253 7.59 -15.67 -10.44
C SER A 253 8.55 -16.82 -10.12
N GLN A 254 9.74 -16.51 -9.61
CA GLN A 254 10.75 -17.53 -9.36
C GLN A 254 10.46 -18.40 -8.12
N PRO A 255 10.02 -17.86 -6.97
CA PRO A 255 9.52 -18.69 -5.87
C PRO A 255 8.42 -19.66 -6.32
N ILE A 256 7.47 -19.22 -7.16
CA ILE A 256 6.38 -20.08 -7.64
C ILE A 256 6.90 -21.18 -8.55
N ILE A 257 7.79 -20.86 -9.49
CA ILE A 257 8.43 -21.86 -10.37
C ILE A 257 9.18 -22.89 -9.53
N ASP A 258 9.92 -22.45 -8.51
CA ASP A 258 10.65 -23.35 -7.63
C ASP A 258 9.70 -24.15 -6.72
N THR A 259 8.58 -23.58 -6.26
CA THR A 259 7.64 -24.29 -5.39
C THR A 259 6.79 -25.29 -6.14
N VAL A 260 6.26 -24.95 -7.31
CA VAL A 260 5.42 -25.82 -8.14
C VAL A 260 6.26 -26.83 -8.92
N GLY A 261 7.45 -26.44 -9.36
CA GLY A 261 8.34 -27.29 -10.11
C GLY A 261 9.16 -28.27 -9.26
N GLU A 262 9.79 -29.23 -9.92
CA GLU A 262 10.62 -30.27 -9.29
C GLU A 262 11.96 -29.74 -8.77
N VAL A 263 12.35 -28.52 -9.16
CA VAL A 263 13.68 -27.98 -8.88
C VAL A 263 13.94 -27.86 -7.38
N ARG A 264 12.93 -27.49 -6.59
CA ARG A 264 13.08 -27.39 -5.13
C ARG A 264 13.13 -28.74 -4.45
N GLU A 265 12.34 -29.71 -4.90
CA GLU A 265 12.40 -31.09 -4.40
C GLU A 265 13.75 -31.73 -4.72
N TYR A 266 14.29 -31.48 -5.92
CA TYR A 266 15.64 -31.87 -6.30
C TYR A 266 16.72 -31.18 -5.45
N MET A 267 16.56 -29.90 -5.11
CA MET A 267 17.49 -29.22 -4.20
C MET A 267 17.43 -29.82 -2.79
N GLN A 268 16.25 -30.18 -2.30
CA GLN A 268 16.07 -30.84 -1.01
C GLN A 268 16.68 -32.24 -0.99
N SER A 269 16.57 -33.01 -2.09
CA SER A 269 17.21 -34.33 -2.20
C SER A 269 18.75 -34.23 -2.23
N CYS A 270 19.28 -33.13 -2.78
CA CYS A 270 20.70 -32.76 -2.70
C CYS A 270 21.14 -32.24 -1.31
N THR A 271 20.37 -32.45 -0.24
CA THR A 271 20.64 -32.05 1.16
C THR A 271 20.56 -30.55 1.47
N LEU A 272 19.97 -29.73 0.57
CA LEU A 272 19.78 -28.31 0.83
C LEU A 272 18.70 -28.08 1.90
N THR A 273 19.07 -27.33 2.94
CA THR A 273 18.15 -26.89 3.99
C THR A 273 17.29 -25.71 3.53
N LEU A 274 16.04 -25.66 3.97
CA LEU A 274 15.04 -24.68 3.51
C LEU A 274 15.30 -23.22 3.90
N ILE A 275 15.84 -23.00 5.09
CA ILE A 275 16.05 -21.65 5.63
C ILE A 275 17.02 -20.84 4.73
N PRO A 276 18.22 -21.35 4.37
CA PRO A 276 19.10 -20.62 3.46
C PRO A 276 18.49 -20.33 2.09
N TYR A 277 17.55 -21.17 1.61
CA TYR A 277 16.83 -20.91 0.36
C TYR A 277 15.98 -19.64 0.46
N TRP A 278 15.13 -19.55 1.48
CA TRP A 278 14.28 -18.37 1.70
C TRP A 278 15.08 -17.13 1.99
N THR A 279 16.11 -17.21 2.85
CA THR A 279 16.93 -16.04 3.19
C THR A 279 17.71 -15.52 1.98
N ALA A 280 18.29 -16.39 1.15
CA ALA A 280 19.02 -15.95 -0.04
C ALA A 280 18.11 -15.33 -1.10
N THR A 281 16.92 -15.90 -1.28
CA THR A 281 15.88 -15.36 -2.16
C THR A 281 15.42 -13.98 -1.69
N PHE A 282 15.08 -13.89 -0.40
CA PHE A 282 14.64 -12.65 0.25
C PHE A 282 15.68 -11.53 0.13
N CYS A 283 16.97 -11.82 0.35
CA CYS A 283 18.02 -10.80 0.26
C CYS A 283 18.08 -10.14 -1.13
N LEU A 284 17.96 -10.91 -2.21
CA LEU A 284 18.00 -10.35 -3.56
C LEU A 284 16.73 -9.59 -3.91
N ASP A 285 15.57 -10.14 -3.57
CA ASP A 285 14.30 -9.48 -3.84
C ASP A 285 14.18 -8.17 -3.03
N PHE A 286 14.75 -8.12 -1.81
CA PHE A 286 14.82 -6.89 -1.00
C PHE A 286 15.74 -5.83 -1.62
N ILE A 287 16.89 -6.21 -2.20
CA ILE A 287 17.74 -5.26 -2.93
C ILE A 287 16.97 -4.66 -4.13
N LEU A 288 16.25 -5.48 -4.88
CA LEU A 288 15.43 -5.02 -6.01
C LEU A 288 14.29 -4.10 -5.56
N TRP A 289 13.65 -4.43 -4.44
CA TRP A 289 12.66 -3.57 -3.82
C TRP A 289 13.26 -2.21 -3.45
N LEU A 290 14.40 -2.17 -2.75
CA LEU A 290 15.05 -0.93 -2.34
C LEU A 290 15.43 -0.05 -3.54
N VAL A 291 15.96 -0.65 -4.61
CA VAL A 291 16.25 0.08 -5.86
C VAL A 291 14.97 0.67 -6.44
N THR A 292 13.90 -0.12 -6.53
CA THR A 292 12.62 0.34 -7.11
C THR A 292 11.98 1.44 -6.25
N ALA A 293 11.95 1.27 -4.92
CA ALA A 293 11.47 2.28 -3.97
C ALA A 293 12.26 3.59 -4.08
N THR A 294 13.59 3.51 -4.20
CA THR A 294 14.44 4.69 -4.34
C THR A 294 14.24 5.39 -5.69
N LEU A 295 14.00 4.65 -6.77
CA LEU A 295 13.70 5.24 -8.08
C LEU A 295 12.35 5.95 -8.08
N VAL A 296 11.31 5.33 -7.50
CA VAL A 296 9.99 5.96 -7.35
C VAL A 296 10.10 7.22 -6.49
N TRP A 297 10.77 7.15 -5.34
CA TRP A 297 11.02 8.32 -4.49
C TRP A 297 11.76 9.44 -5.22
N SER A 298 12.80 9.10 -5.98
CA SER A 298 13.59 10.07 -6.76
C SER A 298 12.75 10.75 -7.84
N LEU A 299 11.83 10.02 -8.48
CA LEU A 299 10.93 10.55 -9.50
C LEU A 299 10.12 11.75 -8.98
N PHE A 300 9.52 11.63 -7.79
CA PHE A 300 8.69 12.70 -7.21
C PHE A 300 9.51 13.88 -6.70
N ILE A 301 10.75 13.65 -6.25
CA ILE A 301 11.68 14.73 -5.90
C ILE A 301 12.07 15.52 -7.15
N ILE A 302 12.41 14.83 -8.25
CA ILE A 302 12.76 15.47 -9.52
C ILE A 302 11.56 16.24 -10.08
N ALA A 303 10.35 15.69 -9.96
CA ALA A 303 9.11 16.37 -10.35
C ALA A 303 8.70 17.53 -9.43
N ARG A 304 9.46 17.79 -8.34
CA ARG A 304 9.23 18.85 -7.35
C ARG A 304 7.85 18.82 -6.70
N THR A 305 7.32 17.64 -6.44
CA THR A 305 6.05 17.49 -5.74
C THR A 305 6.21 17.90 -4.26
N ARG A 306 5.51 18.95 -3.82
CA ARG A 306 5.66 19.52 -2.46
C ARG A 306 5.43 18.49 -1.35
N ALA A 307 4.44 17.61 -1.49
CA ALA A 307 4.15 16.55 -0.52
C ALA A 307 5.37 15.64 -0.22
N PHE A 308 6.20 15.37 -1.23
CA PHE A 308 7.43 14.59 -1.11
C PHE A 308 8.61 15.43 -0.63
N LEU A 309 8.72 16.69 -1.07
CA LEU A 309 9.79 17.61 -0.66
C LEU A 309 9.70 18.00 0.82
N ASP A 310 8.49 18.07 1.37
CA ASP A 310 8.28 18.37 2.79
C ASP A 310 8.57 17.16 3.70
N ASN A 311 8.46 15.94 3.15
CA ASN A 311 8.57 14.67 3.89
C ASN A 311 9.64 13.73 3.28
N ILE A 312 10.77 14.28 2.82
CA ILE A 312 11.78 13.56 2.02
C ILE A 312 12.22 12.24 2.67
N PHE A 313 12.61 12.30 3.94
CA PHE A 313 13.12 11.14 4.66
C PHE A 313 12.00 10.15 5.01
N GLN A 314 10.87 10.66 5.48
CA GLN A 314 9.74 9.85 5.97
C GLN A 314 9.16 9.01 4.84
N VAL A 315 8.98 9.60 3.66
CA VAL A 315 8.43 8.90 2.49
C VAL A 315 9.39 7.81 2.00
N TRP A 316 10.69 8.09 1.93
CA TRP A 316 11.67 7.07 1.57
C TRP A 316 11.72 5.94 2.60
N TYR A 317 11.73 6.31 3.89
CA TYR A 317 11.75 5.37 5.01
C TYR A 317 10.56 4.40 4.94
N ILE A 318 9.34 4.90 4.75
CA ILE A 318 8.13 4.07 4.64
C ILE A 318 8.27 3.02 3.53
N TYR A 319 8.67 3.46 2.33
CA TYR A 319 8.80 2.53 1.21
C TYR A 319 9.91 1.51 1.44
N ALA A 320 11.02 1.90 2.05
CA ALA A 320 12.12 1.00 2.36
C ALA A 320 11.78 0.00 3.48
N ALA A 321 11.15 0.47 4.56
CA ALA A 321 10.86 -0.29 5.77
C ALA A 321 9.72 -1.31 5.57
N LEU A 322 8.76 -1.01 4.69
CA LEU A 322 7.66 -1.93 4.39
C LEU A 322 8.05 -3.10 3.47
N GLY A 323 9.08 -2.93 2.66
CA GLY A 323 9.53 -3.93 1.68
C GLY A 323 9.70 -5.35 2.21
N PRO A 324 10.37 -5.56 3.36
CA PRO A 324 10.51 -6.86 3.99
C PRO A 324 9.18 -7.58 4.25
N SER A 325 8.21 -6.87 4.85
CA SER A 325 6.88 -7.41 5.14
C SER A 325 6.13 -7.73 3.84
N PHE A 326 6.19 -6.82 2.87
CA PHE A 326 5.55 -6.98 1.57
C PHE A 326 6.09 -8.21 0.80
N ILE A 327 7.41 -8.43 0.77
CA ILE A 327 8.02 -9.58 0.08
C ILE A 327 7.57 -10.90 0.71
N LEU A 328 7.58 -11.00 2.03
CA LEU A 328 7.17 -12.22 2.75
C LEU A 328 5.67 -12.50 2.58
N PHE A 329 4.85 -11.46 2.55
CA PHE A 329 3.43 -11.54 2.22
C PHE A 329 3.21 -12.12 0.83
N ILE A 330 3.92 -11.62 -0.18
CA ILE A 330 3.84 -12.14 -1.55
C ILE A 330 4.31 -13.59 -1.63
N TYR A 331 5.36 -13.97 -0.90
CA TYR A 331 5.77 -15.39 -0.83
C TYR A 331 4.68 -16.27 -0.25
N THR A 332 3.99 -15.82 0.80
CA THR A 332 2.90 -16.59 1.42
C THR A 332 1.72 -16.73 0.46
N ILE A 333 1.31 -15.64 -0.20
CA ILE A 333 0.22 -15.65 -1.18
C ILE A 333 0.55 -16.51 -2.40
N SER A 334 1.84 -16.60 -2.76
CA SER A 334 2.29 -17.38 -3.91
C SER A 334 1.92 -18.87 -3.82
N PHE A 335 1.70 -19.40 -2.61
CA PHE A 335 1.26 -20.79 -2.39
C PHE A 335 -0.21 -21.06 -2.69
N PHE A 336 -1.04 -20.03 -2.83
CA PHE A 336 -2.46 -20.21 -3.20
C PHE A 336 -2.67 -20.44 -4.70
N PHE A 337 -1.61 -20.40 -5.51
CA PHE A 337 -1.71 -20.51 -6.95
C PHE A 337 -0.89 -21.68 -7.50
N ASP A 338 -1.53 -22.45 -8.37
CA ASP A 338 -0.91 -23.64 -8.98
C ASP A 338 -0.07 -23.32 -10.23
N LEU A 339 -0.27 -22.15 -10.85
CA LEU A 339 0.35 -21.79 -12.13
C LEU A 339 1.17 -20.48 -12.03
N PRO A 340 2.49 -20.51 -12.30
CA PRO A 340 3.37 -19.33 -12.16
C PRO A 340 2.91 -18.09 -12.94
N ASN A 341 2.46 -18.28 -14.19
CA ASN A 341 2.08 -17.16 -15.06
C ASN A 341 0.72 -16.53 -14.69
N SER A 342 -0.19 -17.31 -14.10
CA SER A 342 -1.51 -16.83 -13.69
C SER A 342 -1.48 -16.23 -12.28
N ALA A 343 -0.67 -16.81 -11.39
CA ALA A 343 -0.51 -16.43 -10.00
C ALA A 343 -0.16 -14.95 -9.82
N ALA A 344 0.90 -14.49 -10.48
CA ALA A 344 1.35 -13.11 -10.35
C ALA A 344 0.31 -12.09 -10.80
N ARG A 345 -0.39 -12.37 -11.91
CA ARG A 345 -1.45 -11.51 -12.44
C ARG A 345 -2.66 -11.48 -11.52
N ASN A 346 -3.11 -12.64 -11.04
CA ASN A 346 -4.27 -12.74 -10.17
C ASN A 346 -3.99 -12.10 -8.80
N ALA A 347 -2.79 -12.30 -8.24
CA ALA A 347 -2.36 -11.65 -7.01
C ALA A 347 -2.34 -10.12 -7.16
N PHE A 348 -1.82 -9.60 -8.27
CA PHE A 348 -1.86 -8.17 -8.59
C PHE A 348 -3.29 -7.63 -8.61
N ILE A 349 -4.21 -8.28 -9.35
CA ILE A 349 -5.61 -7.84 -9.47
C ILE A 349 -6.32 -7.87 -8.12
N ILE A 350 -6.15 -8.94 -7.33
CA ILE A 350 -6.77 -9.08 -6.01
C ILE A 350 -6.30 -7.95 -5.08
N LEU A 351 -5.01 -7.63 -5.08
CA LEU A 351 -4.47 -6.56 -4.23
C LEU A 351 -4.92 -5.17 -4.70
N CYS A 352 -5.02 -4.92 -6.00
CA CYS A 352 -5.61 -3.68 -6.50
C CYS A 352 -7.07 -3.51 -6.06
N ILE A 353 -7.87 -4.58 -6.06
CA ILE A 353 -9.26 -4.54 -5.57
C ILE A 353 -9.28 -4.28 -4.06
N LEU A 354 -8.39 -4.91 -3.29
CA LEU A 354 -8.28 -4.69 -1.85
C LEU A 354 -7.91 -3.24 -1.52
N ASP A 355 -7.01 -2.60 -2.28
CA ASP A 355 -6.57 -1.22 -2.06
C ASP A 355 -7.70 -0.18 -2.32
N ILE A 356 -8.79 -0.56 -2.99
CA ILE A 356 -9.98 0.30 -3.15
C ILE A 356 -10.82 0.34 -1.87
N ILE A 357 -10.78 -0.73 -1.05
CA ILE A 357 -11.64 -0.88 0.14
C ILE A 357 -11.46 0.28 1.14
N PRO A 358 -10.23 0.67 1.54
CA PRO A 358 -10.06 1.78 2.48
C PRO A 358 -10.61 3.11 1.95
N VAL A 359 -10.50 3.35 0.64
CA VAL A 359 -11.01 4.58 0.00
C VAL A 359 -12.54 4.61 0.08
N VAL A 360 -13.20 3.49 -0.23
CA VAL A 360 -14.66 3.38 -0.12
C VAL A 360 -15.11 3.61 1.33
N ILE A 361 -14.39 3.06 2.31
CA ILE A 361 -14.70 3.24 3.73
C ILE A 361 -14.55 4.71 4.14
N ASP A 362 -13.48 5.39 3.73
CA ASP A 362 -13.28 6.81 4.03
C ASP A 362 -14.41 7.68 3.45
N ILE A 363 -14.86 7.39 2.21
CA ILE A 363 -15.97 8.08 1.56
C ILE A 363 -17.27 7.84 2.31
N VAL A 364 -17.60 6.59 2.64
CA VAL A 364 -18.83 6.22 3.35
C VAL A 364 -18.88 6.87 4.74
N ARG A 365 -17.72 7.01 5.39
CA ARG A 365 -17.61 7.64 6.71
C ARG A 365 -17.41 9.15 6.66
N SER A 366 -17.61 9.77 5.50
CA SER A 366 -17.53 11.23 5.33
C SER A 366 -16.22 11.83 5.87
N TYR A 367 -15.11 11.12 5.68
CA TYR A 367 -13.77 11.50 6.16
C TYR A 367 -13.63 11.64 7.69
N GLU A 368 -14.52 11.03 8.47
CA GLU A 368 -14.29 10.89 9.91
C GLU A 368 -13.06 10.02 10.19
N PRO A 369 -12.28 10.33 11.25
CA PRO A 369 -11.13 9.52 11.63
C PRO A 369 -11.50 8.04 11.77
N ASN A 370 -10.60 7.16 11.30
CA ASN A 370 -10.77 5.73 11.51
C ASN A 370 -10.74 5.37 12.98
N PRO A 371 -11.64 4.47 13.43
CA PRO A 371 -11.49 3.91 14.76
C PRO A 371 -10.19 3.09 14.76
N VAL A 372 -9.42 3.22 15.84
CA VAL A 372 -8.06 2.65 15.93
C VAL A 372 -8.01 1.16 15.60
N TRP A 373 -9.03 0.37 15.97
CA TRP A 373 -9.10 -1.06 15.67
C TRP A 373 -9.14 -1.36 14.16
N LEU A 374 -9.72 -0.48 13.36
CA LEU A 374 -9.78 -0.63 11.91
C LEU A 374 -8.41 -0.38 11.28
N ASP A 375 -7.64 0.57 11.82
CA ASP A 375 -6.27 0.83 11.38
C ASP A 375 -5.38 -0.39 11.62
N TRP A 376 -5.56 -1.12 12.72
CA TRP A 376 -4.87 -2.39 12.97
C TRP A 376 -5.20 -3.48 11.95
N ILE A 377 -6.45 -3.57 11.49
CA ILE A 377 -6.86 -4.54 10.46
C ILE A 377 -6.19 -4.20 9.12
N PHE A 378 -6.24 -2.93 8.70
CA PHE A 378 -5.57 -2.50 7.48
C PHE A 378 -4.06 -2.69 7.56
N ALA A 379 -3.47 -2.51 8.74
CA ALA A 379 -2.04 -2.68 8.96
C ALA A 379 -1.54 -4.14 8.84
N MET A 380 -2.43 -5.15 8.85
CA MET A 380 -2.03 -6.55 8.64
C MET A 380 -1.65 -6.84 7.18
N ILE A 381 -2.27 -6.14 6.23
CA ILE A 381 -2.02 -6.32 4.80
C ILE A 381 -0.99 -5.27 4.36
N PRO A 382 0.22 -5.67 3.89
CA PRO A 382 1.27 -4.70 3.57
C PRO A 382 0.88 -3.69 2.49
N SER A 383 0.09 -4.07 1.47
CA SER A 383 -0.36 -3.11 0.44
C SER A 383 -1.21 -1.98 1.05
N LEU A 384 -2.20 -2.34 1.87
CA LEU A 384 -3.06 -1.38 2.58
C LEU A 384 -2.24 -0.55 3.56
N THR A 385 -1.31 -1.16 4.28
CA THR A 385 -0.39 -0.46 5.19
C THR A 385 0.35 0.66 4.45
N MET A 386 0.91 0.36 3.28
CA MET A 386 1.61 1.34 2.45
C MET A 386 0.73 2.51 2.04
N GLN A 387 -0.49 2.21 1.61
CA GLN A 387 -1.45 3.22 1.17
C GLN A 387 -1.82 4.15 2.34
N ARG A 388 -2.15 3.59 3.51
CA ARG A 388 -2.62 4.36 4.67
C ARG A 388 -1.51 5.19 5.31
N ILE A 389 -0.33 4.62 5.49
CA ILE A 389 0.81 5.33 6.07
C ILE A 389 1.28 6.46 5.14
N SER A 390 1.30 6.22 3.82
CA SER A 390 1.66 7.25 2.83
C SER A 390 0.63 8.37 2.79
N MET A 391 -0.67 8.04 2.89
CA MET A 391 -1.74 9.04 3.00
C MET A 391 -1.57 9.89 4.27
N GLY A 392 -1.25 9.25 5.41
CA GLY A 392 -1.01 9.95 6.67
C GLY A 392 0.17 10.94 6.63
N VAL A 393 1.22 10.61 5.88
CA VAL A 393 2.42 11.45 5.73
C VAL A 393 2.23 12.53 4.65
N LEU A 394 1.76 12.16 3.45
CA LEU A 394 1.72 13.07 2.29
C LEU A 394 0.68 14.20 2.46
N ILE A 395 -0.34 14.02 3.29
CA ILE A 395 -1.31 15.08 3.62
C ILE A 395 -0.70 16.15 4.55
N ARG A 396 0.30 15.78 5.36
CA ARG A 396 0.91 16.65 6.37
C ARG A 396 2.04 17.48 5.76
N MET A 397 1.66 18.59 5.13
CA MET A 397 2.57 19.50 4.42
C MET A 397 2.69 20.88 5.07
N GLY A 398 3.78 21.59 4.75
CA GLY A 398 4.10 22.91 5.27
C GLY A 398 4.15 22.91 6.80
N PHE A 399 3.36 23.79 7.43
CA PHE A 399 3.30 23.87 8.90
C PHE A 399 2.72 22.61 9.57
N MET A 400 2.05 21.72 8.83
CA MET A 400 1.47 20.50 9.39
C MET A 400 2.43 19.31 9.40
N THR A 401 3.63 19.47 8.82
CA THR A 401 4.68 18.45 8.80
C THR A 401 4.99 17.96 10.22
N GLN A 402 5.27 16.65 10.34
CA GLN A 402 5.52 16.03 11.63
C GLN A 402 6.89 15.33 11.62
N THR A 403 7.52 15.30 12.79
CA THR A 403 8.78 14.57 12.96
C THR A 403 8.55 13.07 12.89
N TRP A 404 9.56 12.30 12.50
CA TRP A 404 9.47 10.83 12.45
C TRP A 404 8.95 10.23 13.77
N THR A 405 9.44 10.71 14.92
CA THR A 405 9.02 10.23 16.25
C THR A 405 7.55 10.47 16.59
N TRP A 406 6.90 11.43 15.93
CA TRP A 406 5.51 11.75 16.18
C TRP A 406 4.58 10.64 15.66
N TYR A 407 4.88 10.09 14.48
CA TYR A 407 4.07 9.03 13.87
C TYR A 407 4.02 7.73 14.69
N TRP A 408 5.07 7.47 15.48
CA TRP A 408 5.12 6.35 16.41
C TRP A 408 4.22 6.52 17.66
N LYS A 409 3.76 7.75 17.93
CA LYS A 409 2.93 8.10 19.09
C LYS A 409 1.49 8.41 18.72
N ASP A 410 1.22 8.77 17.47
CA ASP A 410 -0.12 9.08 17.00
C ASP A 410 -0.99 7.82 16.94
N ARG A 411 -2.20 7.86 17.53
CA ARG A 411 -3.05 6.67 17.68
C ARG A 411 -3.47 6.05 16.36
N ASN A 412 -3.66 6.85 15.31
CA ASN A 412 -4.15 6.38 14.02
C ASN A 412 -3.02 5.99 13.07
N GLN A 413 -1.80 6.51 13.28
CA GLN A 413 -0.62 6.16 12.47
C GLN A 413 0.29 5.09 13.10
N GLN A 414 0.27 4.97 14.42
CA GLN A 414 1.13 4.05 15.17
C GLN A 414 0.98 2.60 14.73
N ALA A 415 -0.26 2.15 14.45
CA ALA A 415 -0.52 0.78 14.01
C ALA A 415 0.31 0.44 12.76
N TYR A 416 0.33 1.33 11.75
CA TYR A 416 1.05 1.10 10.51
C TYR A 416 2.57 1.03 10.70
N TYR A 417 3.15 1.95 11.49
CA TYR A 417 4.59 1.96 11.79
C TYR A 417 5.04 0.74 12.60
N ILE A 418 4.22 0.28 13.55
CA ILE A 418 4.51 -0.95 14.30
C ILE A 418 4.46 -2.16 13.35
N MET A 419 3.47 -2.21 12.47
CA MET A 419 3.27 -3.32 11.54
C MET A 419 4.29 -3.39 10.40
N GLU A 420 5.04 -2.31 10.11
CA GLU A 420 6.22 -2.39 9.23
C GLU A 420 7.22 -3.45 9.71
N PHE A 421 7.42 -3.55 11.04
CA PHE A 421 8.34 -4.52 11.65
C PHE A 421 7.62 -5.78 12.13
N ALA A 422 6.47 -5.64 12.78
CA ALA A 422 5.71 -6.78 13.28
C ALA A 422 5.21 -7.66 12.13
N GLY A 423 4.86 -7.07 10.98
CA GLY A 423 4.47 -7.78 9.77
C GLY A 423 5.58 -8.70 9.23
N ILE A 424 6.86 -8.35 9.41
CA ILE A 424 7.98 -9.24 9.04
C ILE A 424 7.88 -10.55 9.83
N VAL A 425 7.62 -10.45 11.13
CA VAL A 425 7.51 -11.62 12.02
C VAL A 425 6.24 -12.41 11.69
N GLU A 426 5.12 -11.72 11.51
CA GLU A 426 3.82 -12.31 11.15
C GLU A 426 3.93 -13.14 9.86
N TRP A 427 4.37 -12.53 8.77
CA TRP A 427 4.46 -13.20 7.47
C TRP A 427 5.57 -14.26 7.43
N ALA A 428 6.65 -14.11 8.20
CA ALA A 428 7.65 -15.17 8.35
C ALA A 428 7.09 -16.41 9.06
N ILE A 429 6.28 -16.22 10.12
CA ILE A 429 5.61 -17.31 10.83
C ILE A 429 4.58 -17.99 9.92
N LEU A 430 3.74 -17.22 9.23
CA LEU A 430 2.76 -17.75 8.30
C LEU A 430 3.40 -18.55 7.17
N LEU A 431 4.47 -18.03 6.57
CA LEU A 431 5.24 -18.75 5.55
C LEU A 431 5.77 -20.09 6.10
N ALA A 432 6.30 -20.10 7.33
CA ALA A 432 6.77 -21.32 7.97
C ALA A 432 5.64 -22.33 8.24
N ILE A 433 4.44 -21.87 8.60
CA ILE A 433 3.26 -22.72 8.81
C ILE A 433 2.81 -23.34 7.49
N VAL A 434 2.59 -22.52 6.46
CA VAL A 434 2.13 -22.96 5.12
C VAL A 434 3.07 -24.04 4.58
N GLU A 435 4.38 -23.82 4.73
CA GLU A 435 5.39 -24.75 4.28
C GLU A 435 5.36 -26.09 5.05
N ARG A 436 5.19 -26.06 6.37
CA ARG A 436 5.06 -27.28 7.18
C ARG A 436 3.81 -28.07 6.81
N VAL A 437 2.68 -27.38 6.61
CA VAL A 437 1.42 -28.00 6.19
C VAL A 437 1.58 -28.66 4.82
N ARG A 438 2.23 -27.97 3.87
CA ARG A 438 2.49 -28.52 2.53
C ARG A 438 3.30 -29.81 2.58
N ILE A 439 4.41 -29.83 3.30
CA ILE A 439 5.26 -31.03 3.44
C ILE A 439 4.46 -32.17 4.11
N TYR A 440 3.65 -31.85 5.11
CA TYR A 440 2.78 -32.81 5.77
C TYR A 440 1.75 -33.41 4.80
N MET A 441 1.08 -32.58 4.00
CA MET A 441 0.12 -33.02 2.98
C MET A 441 0.79 -33.87 1.90
N ALA A 442 1.96 -33.47 1.39
CA ALA A 442 2.71 -34.25 0.41
C ALA A 442 3.08 -35.64 0.95
N ARG A 443 3.56 -35.73 2.21
CA ARG A 443 3.85 -37.01 2.87
C ARG A 443 2.60 -37.85 3.10
N ARG A 444 1.48 -37.23 3.47
CA ARG A 444 0.20 -37.92 3.67
C ARG A 444 -0.32 -38.48 2.35
N ASN A 445 -0.28 -37.69 1.28
CA ASN A 445 -0.69 -38.12 -0.05
C ASN A 445 0.21 -39.24 -0.56
N ALA A 446 1.54 -39.12 -0.43
CA ALA A 446 2.47 -40.19 -0.78
C ALA A 446 2.15 -41.48 0.02
N ARG A 447 1.92 -41.40 1.33
CA ARG A 447 1.54 -42.56 2.14
C ARG A 447 0.20 -43.17 1.73
N ALA A 448 -0.80 -42.37 1.37
CA ALA A 448 -2.09 -42.87 0.91
C ALA A 448 -1.96 -43.57 -0.46
N THR A 449 -1.21 -42.98 -1.39
CA THR A 449 -0.94 -43.58 -2.70
C THR A 449 -0.12 -44.87 -2.57
N PHE A 450 1.02 -44.84 -1.88
CA PHE A 450 1.89 -46.02 -1.71
C PHE A 450 1.32 -47.08 -0.77
N GLY A 451 0.47 -46.69 0.20
CA GLY A 451 -0.23 -47.63 1.07
C GLY A 451 -1.15 -48.56 0.29
N ASN A 452 -1.82 -48.04 -0.74
CA ASN A 452 -2.69 -48.84 -1.61
C ASN A 452 -1.92 -49.77 -2.57
N TYR A 453 -0.63 -49.49 -2.81
CA TYR A 453 0.22 -50.36 -3.63
C TYR A 453 0.98 -51.40 -2.82
N HIS A 454 0.94 -51.37 -1.48
CA HIS A 454 1.64 -52.35 -0.67
C HIS A 454 1.19 -53.78 -0.99
N ASP A 455 -0.14 -53.99 -1.06
CA ASP A 455 -0.73 -55.28 -1.40
C ASP A 455 -0.43 -55.67 -2.86
N PHE A 456 -0.45 -54.71 -3.79
CA PHE A 456 -0.08 -54.93 -5.19
C PHE A 456 1.38 -55.35 -5.35
N PHE A 457 2.31 -54.68 -4.66
CA PHE A 457 3.73 -55.02 -4.69
C PHE A 457 4.02 -56.36 -4.00
N GLU A 458 3.30 -56.70 -2.93
CA GLU A 458 3.38 -58.04 -2.34
C GLU A 458 2.88 -59.11 -3.31
N GLU A 459 1.77 -58.86 -4.01
CA GLU A 459 1.17 -59.80 -4.95
C GLU A 459 2.07 -60.02 -6.19
N GLU A 460 2.63 -58.95 -6.76
CA GLU A 460 3.57 -59.05 -7.88
C GLU A 460 4.92 -59.66 -7.47
N LYS A 461 5.44 -59.35 -6.27
CA LYS A 461 6.64 -60.01 -5.73
C LYS A 461 6.44 -61.52 -5.53
N ARG A 462 5.20 -61.97 -5.30
CA ARG A 462 4.85 -63.41 -5.23
C ARG A 462 4.75 -64.08 -6.62
N LYS A 463 4.42 -63.32 -7.67
CA LYS A 463 4.26 -63.85 -9.04
C LYS A 463 5.59 -64.02 -9.78
N HIS A 464 6.59 -63.22 -9.45
CA HIS A 464 7.91 -63.34 -10.08
C HIS A 464 8.85 -64.28 -9.30
N PRO A 465 9.54 -65.22 -9.97
CA PRO A 465 10.49 -66.11 -9.32
C PRO A 465 11.72 -65.32 -8.84
N ILE A 466 11.80 -65.09 -7.53
CA ILE A 466 12.96 -64.47 -6.89
C ILE A 466 14.16 -65.43 -7.02
N THR A 467 15.25 -64.96 -7.61
CA THR A 467 16.50 -65.73 -7.72
C THR A 467 17.07 -66.03 -6.33
N GLN A 468 17.74 -67.18 -6.18
CA GLN A 468 18.33 -67.59 -4.89
C GLN A 468 19.37 -66.58 -4.38
N GLU A 469 20.12 -65.95 -5.29
CA GLU A 469 21.07 -64.87 -4.95
C GLU A 469 20.38 -63.65 -4.32
N ALA A 470 19.21 -63.26 -4.83
CA ALA A 470 18.47 -62.11 -4.29
C ALA A 470 17.93 -62.41 -2.88
N LYS A 471 17.48 -63.64 -2.61
CA LYS A 471 17.07 -64.06 -1.25
C LYS A 471 18.24 -64.05 -0.26
N GLN A 472 19.38 -64.60 -0.67
CA GLN A 472 20.59 -64.60 0.16
C GLN A 472 21.09 -63.17 0.42
N MET A 473 21.02 -62.29 -0.58
CA MET A 473 21.39 -60.89 -0.43
C MET A 473 20.44 -60.15 0.52
N GLU A 474 19.12 -60.37 0.43
CA GLU A 474 18.14 -59.78 1.36
C GLU A 474 18.38 -60.27 2.81
N GLU A 475 18.66 -61.55 2.98
CA GLU A 475 18.94 -62.17 4.28
C GLU A 475 20.27 -61.68 4.88
N ASN A 476 21.31 -61.55 4.04
CA ASN A 476 22.60 -60.99 4.44
C ASN A 476 22.49 -59.51 4.85
N VAL A 477 21.70 -58.70 4.14
CA VAL A 477 21.46 -57.29 4.49
C VAL A 477 20.60 -57.14 5.75
N ARG A 478 19.65 -58.05 5.99
CA ARG A 478 18.85 -58.10 7.23
C ARG A 478 19.70 -58.50 8.45
N ASN A 479 20.58 -59.47 8.29
CA ASN A 479 21.32 -60.08 9.40
C ASN A 479 22.68 -59.41 9.67
N SER A 480 23.28 -58.75 8.69
CA SER A 480 24.57 -58.05 8.85
C SER A 480 24.41 -56.55 9.16
N LYS A 481 25.27 -56.04 10.05
CA LYS A 481 25.38 -54.59 10.38
C LYS A 481 26.53 -53.90 9.64
N ASP A 482 27.26 -54.61 8.79
CA ASP A 482 28.52 -54.15 8.19
C ASP A 482 28.33 -53.20 6.99
N TYR A 483 27.08 -52.92 6.62
CA TYR A 483 26.75 -52.03 5.52
C TYR A 483 26.65 -50.56 6.00
N ILE A 484 27.39 -49.67 5.33
CA ILE A 484 27.41 -48.22 5.58
C ILE A 484 26.01 -47.59 5.40
N VAL A 485 25.21 -48.11 4.46
CA VAL A 485 23.80 -47.73 4.26
C VAL A 485 23.00 -49.02 4.04
N ARG A 486 21.96 -49.22 4.85
CA ARG A 486 21.02 -50.34 4.72
C ARG A 486 19.67 -49.81 4.26
N ILE A 487 19.17 -50.34 3.15
CA ILE A 487 17.83 -50.03 2.67
C ILE A 487 17.04 -51.34 2.70
N LEU A 488 16.07 -51.42 3.61
CA LEU A 488 15.25 -52.61 3.84
C LEU A 488 13.86 -52.36 3.23
N ASN A 489 13.23 -53.41 2.69
CA ASN A 489 11.87 -53.37 2.13
C ASN A 489 11.69 -52.32 1.01
N VAL A 490 12.57 -52.36 0.02
CA VAL A 490 12.43 -51.55 -1.19
C VAL A 490 11.96 -52.46 -2.32
N SER A 491 11.01 -51.98 -3.10
CA SER A 491 10.63 -52.56 -4.38
C SER A 491 10.95 -51.54 -5.46
N ARG A 492 11.89 -51.84 -6.36
CA ARG A 492 12.19 -50.96 -7.49
C ARG A 492 11.62 -51.57 -8.76
N LEU A 493 10.63 -50.89 -9.34
CA LEU A 493 9.99 -51.28 -10.59
C LEU A 493 10.93 -50.89 -11.75
N PHE A 494 11.51 -51.88 -12.42
CA PHE A 494 12.17 -51.72 -13.71
C PHE A 494 11.19 -52.12 -14.80
N PHE A 495 11.30 -51.55 -16.00
CA PHE A 495 10.60 -52.05 -17.17
C PHE A 495 11.62 -52.69 -18.09
N ASN A 496 11.37 -53.93 -18.54
CA ASN A 496 12.23 -54.57 -19.54
C ASN A 496 12.05 -53.90 -20.92
N THR A 497 12.88 -54.29 -21.89
CA THR A 497 12.80 -53.80 -23.29
C THR A 497 11.49 -54.14 -24.01
N ALA A 498 10.65 -55.01 -23.43
CA ALA A 498 9.30 -55.35 -23.87
C ALA A 498 8.20 -54.62 -23.07
N ASN A 499 8.57 -53.63 -22.25
CA ASN A 499 7.66 -52.82 -21.42
C ASN A 499 6.94 -53.57 -20.29
N GLU A 500 7.43 -54.74 -19.89
CA GLU A 500 6.90 -55.52 -18.77
C GLU A 500 7.59 -55.11 -17.46
N PRO A 501 6.85 -55.00 -16.35
CA PRO A 501 7.41 -54.66 -15.05
C PRO A 501 8.27 -55.80 -14.52
N VAL A 502 9.49 -55.49 -14.11
CA VAL A 502 10.44 -56.36 -13.41
C VAL A 502 10.72 -55.72 -12.05
N LEU A 503 10.27 -56.36 -10.97
CA LEU A 503 10.51 -55.91 -9.60
C LEU A 503 11.78 -56.57 -9.06
N LEU A 504 12.72 -55.76 -8.56
CA LEU A 504 13.81 -56.21 -7.68
C LEU A 504 13.51 -55.84 -6.23
#